data_AF-A0A126PBZ2-F1
#
_entry.id   AF-A0A126PBZ2-F1
#
_cell.length_a   1.000
_cell.length_b   1.000
_cell.length_c   1.000
_cell.angle_alpha   90.00
_cell.angle_beta   90.00
_cell.angle_gamma   90.00
#
_symmetry.space_group_name_H-M   'P 1'
#
loop_
_entity.id
_entity.type
_entity.pdbx_description
1 polymer ?
#
loop_
_entity_poly.entity_id
_entity_poly.type
_entity_poly.pdbx_seq_one_letter_code
_entity_poly.pdbx_strand_id
1 'polypeptide(L)' 'MLDRQLMNDGKEQLYGTQARGYNGQPPFVWPIQNPAQVNQRRRQAGFKDTVEENAAVLGVAYKVLTLGDVAKMPK' A
#
# COMPACT_ATOMS: atom_id res chain seq x y z
N MET A 1 -6.75 1.25 -12.36
CA MET A 1 -5.43 0.74 -11.91
C MET A 1 -5.68 -0.48 -11.02
N LEU A 2 -4.91 -1.56 -11.20
CA LEU A 2 -5.09 -2.85 -10.52
C LEU A 2 -5.12 -2.72 -8.99
N ASP A 3 -4.13 -2.05 -8.40
CA ASP A 3 -4.04 -1.87 -6.94
C ASP A 3 -5.27 -1.17 -6.35
N ARG A 4 -5.88 -0.22 -7.08
CA ARG A 4 -7.12 0.45 -6.65
C ARG A 4 -8.30 -0.51 -6.62
N GLN A 5 -8.40 -1.38 -7.63
CA GLN A 5 -9.43 -2.41 -7.66
C GLN A 5 -9.24 -3.40 -6.51
N LEU A 6 -8.02 -3.89 -6.31
CA LEU A 6 -7.69 -4.81 -5.21
C LEU A 6 -8.03 -4.22 -3.84
N MET A 7 -7.65 -2.96 -3.60
CA MET A 7 -7.99 -2.25 -2.36
C MET A 7 -9.52 -2.16 -2.16
N ASN A 8 -10.28 -1.84 -3.20
CA ASN A 8 -11.75 -1.75 -3.13
C ASN A 8 -12.39 -3.13 -2.89
N ASP A 9 -11.81 -4.19 -3.44
CA ASP A 9 -12.23 -5.58 -3.22
C ASP A 9 -11.79 -6.12 -1.83
N GLY A 10 -11.13 -5.30 -1.01
CA GLY A 10 -10.62 -5.70 0.30
C GLY A 10 -9.41 -6.65 0.24
N LYS A 11 -8.72 -6.72 -0.89
CA LYS A 11 -7.55 -7.57 -1.13
C LYS A 11 -6.26 -6.78 -0.97
N GLU A 12 -5.16 -7.50 -0.80
CA GLU A 12 -3.82 -6.92 -0.80
C GLU A 12 -3.45 -6.36 -2.18
N GLN A 13 -2.67 -5.29 -2.20
CA GLN A 13 -2.10 -4.71 -3.40
C GLN A 13 -0.93 -5.53 -3.93
N LEU A 14 -0.61 -5.34 -5.20
CA LEU A 14 0.57 -5.95 -5.81
C LEU A 14 1.78 -5.02 -5.82
N TYR A 15 1.57 -3.71 -6.03
CA TYR A 15 2.66 -2.74 -6.21
C TYR A 15 2.74 -1.68 -5.12
N GLY A 16 1.71 -1.53 -4.28
CA GLY A 16 1.70 -0.57 -3.17
C GLY A 16 1.46 0.87 -3.62
N THR A 17 0.67 1.07 -4.67
CA THR A 17 0.42 2.40 -5.26
C THR A 17 -0.73 3.16 -4.59
N GLN A 18 -1.53 2.49 -3.75
CA GLN A 18 -2.68 3.07 -3.08
C GLN A 18 -2.44 3.26 -1.58
N ALA A 19 -2.86 4.41 -1.09
CA ALA A 19 -3.01 4.70 0.33
C ALA A 19 -4.49 4.86 0.70
N ARG A 20 -4.78 4.70 1.99
CA ARG A 20 -6.10 4.92 2.59
C ARG A 20 -5.97 5.75 3.85
N GLY A 21 -6.92 6.63 4.09
CA GLY A 21 -7.08 7.35 5.36
C GLY A 21 -8.37 6.91 6.05
N TYR A 22 -8.31 6.85 7.38
CA TYR A 22 -9.48 6.75 8.26
C TYR A 22 -9.60 8.03 9.08
N ASN A 23 -10.80 8.34 9.56
CA ASN A 23 -11.02 9.59 10.27
C ASN A 23 -10.22 9.64 11.58
N GLY A 24 -9.48 10.73 11.79
CA GLY A 24 -8.67 10.91 12.99
C GLY A 24 -7.39 10.07 13.05
N GLN A 25 -7.00 9.40 11.96
CA GLN A 25 -5.74 8.65 11.87
C GLN A 25 -4.87 9.14 10.70
N PRO A 26 -3.53 9.05 10.82
CA PRO A 26 -2.65 9.25 9.68
C PRO A 26 -3.00 8.26 8.55
N PRO A 27 -2.94 8.69 7.28
CA PRO A 27 -3.09 7.78 6.16
C PRO A 27 -2.00 6.70 6.17
N PHE A 28 -2.29 5.57 5.53
CA PHE A 28 -1.39 4.43 5.42
C PHE A 28 -1.44 3.83 4.01
N VAL A 29 -0.34 3.21 3.58
CA VAL A 29 -0.31 2.41 2.35
C VAL A 29 -1.12 1.14 2.59
N TRP A 30 -2.09 0.84 1.72
CA TRP A 30 -2.93 -0.34 1.86
C TRP A 30 -2.07 -1.63 1.84
N PRO A 31 -2.43 -2.70 2.58
CA PRO A 31 -1.63 -3.92 2.66
C PRO A 31 -1.17 -4.45 1.30
N ILE A 32 0.08 -4.93 1.25
CA ILE A 32 0.75 -5.36 0.02
C ILE A 32 1.09 -6.84 0.15
N GLN A 33 0.74 -7.63 -0.85
CA GLN A 33 1.05 -9.05 -0.88
C GLN A 33 2.57 -9.25 -0.94
N ASN A 34 3.17 -10.02 -0.03
CA ASN A 34 4.62 -10.25 0.02
C ASN A 34 5.45 -8.94 -0.10
N PRO A 35 5.37 -8.06 0.92
CA PRO A 35 5.99 -6.73 0.86
C PRO A 35 7.51 -6.78 0.72
N ALA A 36 8.16 -7.87 1.17
CA ALA A 36 9.60 -8.04 1.04
C ALA A 36 10.08 -8.07 -0.43
N GLN A 37 9.23 -8.48 -1.38
CA GLN A 37 9.57 -8.56 -2.81
C GLN A 37 8.91 -7.45 -3.65
N VAL A 38 8.19 -6.50 -3.02
CA VAL A 38 7.41 -5.50 -3.76
C VAL A 38 8.29 -4.66 -4.68
N ASN A 39 9.45 -4.21 -4.22
CA ASN A 39 10.34 -3.36 -5.02
C ASN A 39 10.95 -4.12 -6.21
N GLN A 40 11.18 -5.42 -6.08
CA GLN A 40 11.55 -6.25 -7.23
C GLN A 40 10.43 -6.31 -8.27
N ARG A 41 9.19 -6.57 -7.84
CA ARG A 41 8.02 -6.58 -8.74
C ARG A 41 7.76 -5.23 -9.39
N ARG A 42 7.91 -4.13 -8.63
CA ARG A 42 7.80 -2.75 -9.13
C ARG A 42 8.79 -2.50 -10.27
N ARG A 43 10.07 -2.85 -10.08
CA ARG A 43 11.09 -2.73 -11.14
C ARG A 43 10.75 -3.55 -12.38
N GLN A 44 10.31 -4.80 -12.19
CA GLN A 44 9.89 -5.67 -13.31
C GLN A 44 8.69 -5.12 -14.09
N ALA A 45 7.78 -4.41 -13.41
CA ALA A 45 6.63 -3.74 -14.02
C ALA A 45 6.95 -2.34 -14.59
N GLY A 46 8.20 -1.87 -14.50
CA GLY A 46 8.65 -0.60 -15.07
C GLY A 46 8.51 0.63 -14.16
N PHE A 47 8.18 0.44 -12.87
CA PHE A 47 8.24 1.51 -11.89
C PHE A 47 9.70 1.92 -11.63
N LYS A 48 9.94 3.23 -11.53
CA LYS A 48 11.28 3.80 -11.27
C LYS A 48 11.55 4.01 -9.78
N ASP A 49 10.47 4.10 -9.01
CA ASP A 49 10.43 4.37 -7.58
C ASP A 49 10.15 3.08 -6.78
N THR A 50 10.69 3.05 -5.58
CA THR A 50 10.36 2.07 -4.55
C THR A 50 9.00 2.36 -3.93
N VAL A 51 8.45 1.40 -3.19
CA VAL A 51 7.20 1.61 -2.44
C VAL A 51 7.38 2.69 -1.36
N GLU A 52 8.57 2.78 -0.76
CA GLU A 52 8.92 3.79 0.24
C GLU A 52 8.93 5.20 -0.37
N GLU A 53 9.57 5.38 -1.52
CA GLU A 53 9.59 6.66 -2.24
C GLU A 53 8.19 7.06 -2.70
N ASN A 54 7.42 6.11 -3.25
CA ASN A 54 6.04 6.35 -3.62
C ASN A 54 5.17 6.76 -2.41
N ALA A 55 5.35 6.11 -1.26
CA ALA A 55 4.64 6.48 -0.05
C ALA A 55 4.98 7.91 0.40
N ALA A 56 6.25 8.32 0.31
CA ALA A 56 6.67 9.68 0.59
C ALA A 56 6.02 10.71 -0.35
N VAL A 57 5.93 10.40 -1.65
CA VAL A 57 5.21 11.24 -2.63
C VAL A 57 3.72 11.36 -2.30
N LEU A 58 3.12 10.29 -1.76
CA LEU A 58 1.73 10.28 -1.28
C LEU A 58 1.54 11.01 0.07
N GLY A 59 2.62 11.49 0.71
CA GLY A 59 2.57 12.11 2.03
C GLY A 59 2.29 11.10 3.16
N VAL A 60 2.66 9.83 2.95
CA VAL A 60 2.38 8.71 3.86
C VAL A 60 3.69 8.09 4.35
N ALA A 61 3.78 7.83 5.66
CA ALA A 61 4.89 7.03 6.20
C ALA A 61 4.67 5.55 5.85
N TYR A 62 5.60 4.96 5.09
CA TYR A 62 5.50 3.54 4.75
C TYR A 62 5.69 2.65 5.97
N LYS A 63 4.73 1.76 6.20
CA LYS A 63 4.78 0.70 7.19
C LYS A 63 4.17 -0.56 6.58
N VAL A 64 4.78 -1.71 6.87
CA VAL A 64 4.20 -2.99 6.48
C VAL A 64 2.97 -3.25 7.35
N LEU A 65 1.82 -3.39 6.69
CA LEU A 65 0.54 -3.70 7.31
C LEU A 65 -0.07 -4.93 6.65
N THR A 66 -0.79 -5.71 7.44
CA THR A 66 -1.64 -6.80 6.96
C THR A 66 -3.10 -6.35 6.89
N LEU A 67 -3.94 -7.08 6.15
CA LEU A 67 -5.39 -6.85 6.17
C LEU A 67 -5.97 -7.03 7.59
N GLY A 68 -5.37 -7.89 8.41
CA GLY A 68 -5.75 -8.08 9.81
C GLY A 68 -5.46 -6.86 10.69
N ASP A 69 -4.35 -6.15 10.45
CA ASP A 69 -4.03 -4.90 11.15
C ASP A 69 -5.05 -3.82 10.78
N VAL A 70 -5.33 -3.68 9.50
CA VAL A 70 -6.31 -2.72 8.98
C VAL A 70 -7.72 -3.01 9.49
N ALA A 71 -8.11 -4.29 9.61
CA ALA A 71 -9.41 -4.68 10.14
C ALA A 71 -9.62 -4.27 11.60
N LYS A 72 -8.54 -4.09 12.37
CA LYS A 72 -8.57 -3.64 13.77
C LYS A 72 -8.48 -2.12 13.91
N MET A 73 -8.20 -1.38 12.84
CA MET A 73 -8.13 0.08 12.89
C MET A 73 -9.54 0.68 13.05
N PRO A 74 -9.71 1.72 13.88
CA PRO A 74 -10.94 2.48 13.91
C PRO A 74 -11.14 3.20 12.57
N LYS A 75 -12.32 3.05 11.98
CA LYS A 75 -12.67 3.59 10.66
C LYS A 75 -13.37 4.94 10.77
#